data_AF-A0A7L9C6B9-F1
#
_entry.id   AF-A0A7L9C6B9-F1
#
_cell.length_a   1.000
_cell.length_b   1.000
_cell.length_c   1.000
_cell.angle_alpha   90.00
_cell.angle_beta   90.00
_cell.angle_gamma   90.00
#
_symmetry.space_group_name_H-M   'P 1'
#
loop_
_entity.id
_entity.type
_entity.pdbx_description
1 polymer ?
#
loop_
_entity_poly.entity_id
_entity_poly.type
_entity_poly.pdbx_seq_one_letter_code
_entity_poly.pdbx_strand_id
1 'polypeptide(L)'
;MRKVQSAGVMGMRIKKLDKEAASLELFFREKVDPAMGADILATRKELGLDPNTNEFRVIYGSFSTSDKEVAILTRSVLEIIVDLASYIEVPDVHVTEKRVSPTLKDQPVAGAPPVPLIRIHSSQERPLDAFISVPYRGYWFWIDDKDLPSKRLFSSLMLVFTLTETEGKDGAPIVTIPIGG
;
A
#
# COMPACT_ATOMS: atom_id res chain seq x y z
N MET A 1 -1.77 -18.18 -4.03
CA MET A 1 -2.72 -17.08 -3.72
C MET A 1 -3.33 -16.31 -4.91
N ARG A 2 -2.57 -15.65 -5.81
CA ARG A 2 -3.13 -14.71 -6.85
C ARG A 2 -4.21 -15.34 -7.76
N LYS A 3 -4.01 -16.59 -8.21
CA LYS A 3 -4.97 -17.33 -9.03
C LYS A 3 -6.34 -17.50 -8.34
N VAL A 4 -6.32 -17.85 -7.05
CA VAL A 4 -7.53 -18.07 -6.23
C VAL A 4 -8.31 -16.76 -6.05
N GLN A 5 -7.61 -15.63 -5.86
CA GLN A 5 -8.24 -14.30 -5.80
C GLN A 5 -8.84 -13.90 -7.15
N SER A 6 -8.10 -14.01 -8.25
CA SER A 6 -8.59 -13.64 -9.58
C SER A 6 -9.76 -14.48 -10.05
N ALA A 7 -9.86 -15.72 -9.58
CA ALA A 7 -10.99 -16.61 -9.85
C ALA A 7 -12.24 -16.29 -8.98
N GLY A 8 -12.16 -15.33 -8.06
CA GLY A 8 -13.28 -14.94 -7.19
C GLY A 8 -13.65 -16.02 -6.16
N VAL A 9 -12.72 -16.93 -5.86
CA VAL A 9 -12.94 -18.07 -4.96
C VAL A 9 -12.69 -17.70 -3.51
N MET A 10 -11.81 -16.73 -3.28
CA MET A 10 -11.54 -16.14 -1.98
C MET A 10 -12.12 -14.72 -1.93
N GLY A 11 -12.84 -14.39 -0.86
CA GLY A 11 -13.46 -13.08 -0.67
C GLY A 11 -13.46 -12.66 0.80
N MET A 12 -13.80 -11.41 1.05
CA MET A 12 -13.94 -10.87 2.41
C MET A 12 -15.35 -10.34 2.60
N ARG A 13 -15.94 -10.59 3.78
CA ARG A 13 -17.26 -10.07 4.14
C ARG A 13 -17.23 -9.46 5.53
N ILE A 14 -18.02 -8.43 5.74
CA ILE A 14 -18.24 -7.85 7.06
C ILE A 14 -19.45 -8.56 7.67
N LYS A 15 -19.25 -9.22 8.81
CA LYS A 15 -20.32 -9.84 9.60
C LYS A 15 -20.56 -9.01 10.84
N LYS A 16 -21.77 -8.45 10.96
CA LYS A 16 -22.21 -7.76 12.17
C LYS A 16 -22.36 -8.78 13.29
N LEU A 17 -21.61 -8.61 14.38
CA LEU A 17 -21.81 -9.39 15.60
C LEU A 17 -22.91 -8.76 16.46
N ASP A 18 -23.02 -7.42 16.48
CA ASP A 18 -24.06 -6.70 17.23
C ASP A 18 -24.25 -5.24 16.72
N LYS A 19 -25.01 -4.39 17.42
CA LYS A 19 -25.28 -2.98 17.02
C LYS A 19 -24.01 -2.11 16.83
N GLU A 20 -22.92 -2.41 17.52
CA GLU A 20 -21.67 -1.60 17.49
C GLU A 20 -20.43 -2.38 17.03
N ALA A 21 -20.53 -3.71 16.86
CA ALA A 21 -19.39 -4.56 16.53
C ALA A 21 -19.57 -5.26 15.19
N ALA A 22 -18.61 -5.05 14.29
CA ALA A 22 -18.49 -5.74 13.02
C ALA A 22 -17.16 -6.49 12.98
N SER A 23 -17.20 -7.74 12.52
CA SER A 23 -15.99 -8.53 12.25
C SER A 23 -15.79 -8.66 10.75
N LEU A 24 -14.53 -8.69 10.33
CA LEU A 24 -14.16 -8.99 8.96
C LEU A 24 -13.86 -10.48 8.87
N GLU A 25 -14.48 -11.18 7.92
CA GLU A 25 -14.28 -12.61 7.70
C GLU A 25 -13.73 -12.83 6.29
N LEU A 26 -12.62 -13.55 6.19
CA LEU A 26 -12.13 -14.12 4.95
C LEU A 26 -12.87 -15.43 4.71
N PHE A 27 -13.37 -15.64 3.51
CA PHE A 27 -14.04 -16.89 3.16
C PHE A 27 -13.58 -17.45 1.83
N PHE A 28 -13.67 -18.77 1.72
CA PHE A 28 -13.49 -19.51 0.47
C PHE A 28 -14.84 -20.08 0.05
N ARG A 29 -15.17 -19.97 -1.24
CA ARG A 29 -16.40 -20.58 -1.77
C ARG A 29 -16.35 -22.11 -1.63
N GLU A 30 -17.48 -22.71 -1.25
CA GLU A 30 -17.61 -24.17 -1.15
C GLU A 30 -17.72 -24.86 -2.50
N LYS A 31 -18.46 -24.25 -3.44
CA LYS A 31 -18.64 -24.77 -4.80
C LYS A 31 -17.62 -24.13 -5.71
N VAL A 32 -16.51 -24.83 -5.89
CA VAL A 32 -15.42 -24.44 -6.80
C VAL A 32 -15.20 -25.55 -7.80
N ASP A 33 -14.73 -25.19 -8.99
CA ASP A 33 -14.23 -26.16 -9.97
C ASP A 33 -13.21 -27.09 -9.29
N PRO A 34 -13.34 -28.43 -9.42
CA PRO A 34 -12.37 -29.40 -8.90
C PRO A 34 -10.91 -29.05 -9.22
N ALA A 35 -10.66 -28.38 -10.35
CA ALA A 35 -9.33 -27.92 -10.75
C ALA A 35 -8.69 -26.90 -9.76
N MET A 36 -9.49 -26.18 -8.98
CA MET A 36 -9.03 -25.15 -8.04
C MET A 36 -8.76 -25.69 -6.63
N GLY A 37 -9.18 -26.93 -6.33
CA GLY A 37 -9.05 -27.51 -4.98
C GLY A 37 -7.61 -27.54 -4.46
N ALA A 38 -6.66 -27.87 -5.33
CA ALA A 38 -5.23 -27.89 -4.98
C ALA A 38 -4.70 -26.48 -4.65
N ASP A 39 -5.09 -25.46 -5.42
CA ASP A 39 -4.67 -24.07 -5.21
C ASP A 39 -5.24 -23.47 -3.91
N ILE A 40 -6.48 -23.86 -3.55
CA ILE A 40 -7.10 -23.47 -2.27
C ILE A 40 -6.36 -24.11 -1.10
N LEU A 41 -6.11 -25.41 -1.15
CA LEU A 41 -5.38 -26.13 -0.11
C LEU A 41 -3.96 -25.60 0.06
N ALA A 42 -3.27 -25.31 -1.05
CA ALA A 42 -1.97 -24.66 -1.02
C ALA A 42 -2.04 -23.28 -0.34
N THR A 43 -3.04 -22.45 -0.69
CA THR A 43 -3.22 -21.12 -0.09
C THR A 43 -3.52 -21.21 1.41
N ARG A 44 -4.36 -22.17 1.85
CA ARG A 44 -4.63 -22.40 3.28
C ARG A 44 -3.37 -22.82 4.03
N LYS A 45 -2.60 -23.73 3.46
CA LYS A 45 -1.33 -24.18 4.02
C LYS A 45 -0.32 -23.04 4.15
N GLU A 46 -0.19 -22.21 3.12
CA GLU A 46 0.69 -21.02 3.13
C GLU A 46 0.30 -20.03 4.24
N LEU A 47 -1.00 -19.88 4.50
CA LEU A 47 -1.53 -18.99 5.52
C LEU A 47 -1.65 -19.64 6.92
N GLY A 48 -1.31 -20.93 7.06
CA GLY A 48 -1.45 -21.66 8.33
C GLY A 48 -2.91 -21.88 8.77
N LEU A 49 -3.84 -21.98 7.82
CA LEU A 49 -5.28 -22.06 8.07
C LEU A 49 -5.80 -23.49 8.14
N ASP A 50 -6.84 -23.72 8.95
CA ASP A 50 -7.55 -24.99 9.06
C ASP A 50 -8.09 -25.42 7.67
N PRO A 51 -7.70 -26.59 7.14
CA PRO A 51 -8.14 -27.03 5.82
C PRO A 51 -9.62 -27.40 5.76
N ASN A 52 -10.30 -27.57 6.90
CA ASN A 52 -11.67 -28.05 6.96
C ASN A 52 -12.71 -26.94 7.11
N THR A 53 -12.28 -25.69 7.34
CA THR A 53 -13.18 -24.55 7.45
C THR A 53 -13.09 -23.67 6.20
N ASN A 54 -14.17 -22.94 5.94
CA ASN A 54 -14.27 -22.02 4.82
C ASN A 54 -14.37 -20.57 5.26
N GLU A 55 -14.37 -20.30 6.57
CA GLU A 55 -14.53 -18.98 7.17
C GLU A 55 -13.42 -18.77 8.20
N PHE A 56 -12.71 -17.65 8.07
CA PHE A 56 -11.59 -17.27 8.91
C PHE A 56 -11.78 -15.84 9.37
N ARG A 57 -11.58 -15.57 10.66
CA ARG A 57 -11.66 -14.20 11.18
C ARG A 57 -10.46 -13.41 10.70
N VAL A 58 -10.67 -12.16 10.31
CA VAL A 58 -9.61 -11.24 10.00
C VAL A 58 -9.46 -10.29 11.18
N ILE A 59 -8.30 -10.36 11.83
CA ILE A 59 -7.99 -9.57 13.02
C ILE A 59 -6.92 -8.53 12.68
N TYR A 60 -6.92 -7.42 13.41
CA TYR A 60 -5.83 -6.46 13.33
C TYR A 60 -4.67 -6.93 14.21
N GLY A 61 -3.49 -7.12 13.64
CA GLY A 61 -2.33 -7.61 14.38
C GLY A 61 -1.21 -8.09 13.46
N SER A 62 -0.02 -8.29 14.02
CA SER A 62 1.16 -8.76 13.29
C SER A 62 1.20 -10.28 13.11
N PHE A 63 0.53 -11.04 13.97
CA PHE A 63 0.54 -12.51 13.95
C PHE A 63 -0.83 -13.09 14.31
N SER A 64 -1.22 -14.19 13.66
CA SER A 64 -2.38 -14.99 14.06
C SER A 64 -2.05 -15.80 15.32
N THR A 65 -3.03 -15.95 16.20
CA THR A 65 -2.94 -16.79 17.41
C THR A 65 -3.56 -18.18 17.21
N SER A 66 -4.27 -18.41 16.10
CA SER A 66 -4.86 -19.70 15.75
C SER A 66 -4.93 -19.91 14.22
N ASP A 67 -5.26 -21.13 13.81
CA ASP A 67 -5.50 -21.55 12.42
C ASP A 67 -6.89 -21.15 11.89
N LYS A 68 -7.68 -20.44 12.69
CA LYS A 68 -9.03 -19.96 12.34
C LYS A 68 -9.09 -18.45 12.10
N GLU A 69 -7.93 -17.80 12.05
CA GLU A 69 -7.82 -16.37 11.84
C GLU A 69 -6.61 -15.96 11.01
N VAL A 70 -6.74 -14.80 10.37
CA VAL A 70 -5.69 -14.12 9.62
C VAL A 70 -5.47 -12.76 10.27
N ALA A 71 -4.27 -12.54 10.81
CA ALA A 71 -3.87 -11.22 11.28
C ALA A 71 -3.39 -10.35 10.12
N ILE A 72 -3.92 -9.14 10.04
CA ILE A 72 -3.51 -8.12 9.07
C ILE A 72 -3.08 -6.88 9.85
N LEU A 73 -1.83 -6.47 9.64
CA LEU A 73 -1.33 -5.18 10.08
C LEU A 73 -1.24 -4.28 8.85
N THR A 74 -2.09 -3.27 8.79
CA THR A 74 -2.00 -2.26 7.72
C THR A 74 -0.83 -1.32 8.01
N ARG A 75 -0.01 -1.05 7.00
CA ARG A 75 1.01 0.01 7.10
C ARG A 75 0.34 1.36 7.32
N SER A 76 0.99 2.23 8.09
CA SER A 76 0.56 3.63 8.17
C SER A 76 0.80 4.35 6.84
N VAL A 77 0.07 5.44 6.61
CA VAL A 77 0.33 6.35 5.49
C VAL A 77 1.79 6.80 5.45
N LEU A 78 2.36 7.12 6.61
CA LEU A 78 3.76 7.53 6.71
C LEU A 78 4.71 6.42 6.25
N GLU A 79 4.49 5.18 6.69
CA GLU A 79 5.29 4.03 6.24
C GLU A 79 5.18 3.79 4.74
N ILE A 80 3.99 3.98 4.17
CA ILE A 80 3.79 3.90 2.72
C ILE A 80 4.60 5.00 2.00
N ILE A 81 4.55 6.24 2.48
CA ILE A 81 5.33 7.34 1.90
C ILE A 81 6.84 7.07 1.98
N VAL A 82 7.32 6.58 3.13
CA VAL A 82 8.74 6.26 3.34
C VAL A 82 9.18 5.12 2.42
N ASP A 83 8.37 4.08 2.29
CA ASP A 83 8.63 2.96 1.37
C ASP A 83 8.68 3.45 -0.09
N LEU A 84 7.72 4.26 -0.52
CA LEU A 84 7.69 4.83 -1.87
C LEU A 84 8.88 5.75 -2.15
N ALA A 85 9.29 6.55 -1.17
CA ALA A 85 10.45 7.43 -1.29
C ALA A 85 11.74 6.66 -1.57
N SER A 86 11.84 5.40 -1.13
CA SER A 86 13.01 4.56 -1.40
C SER A 86 13.20 4.20 -2.88
N TYR A 87 12.13 4.27 -3.69
CA TYR A 87 12.16 4.00 -5.13
C TYR A 87 12.43 5.24 -5.99
N ILE A 88 12.59 6.42 -5.40
CA ILE A 88 12.91 7.64 -6.14
C ILE A 88 14.35 7.55 -6.65
N GLU A 89 14.56 7.73 -7.95
CA GLU A 89 15.89 7.90 -8.54
C GLU A 89 16.47 9.24 -8.06
N VAL A 90 17.33 9.20 -7.05
CA VAL A 90 17.92 10.41 -6.47
C VAL A 90 19.25 10.76 -7.15
N PRO A 91 19.56 12.06 -7.33
CA PRO A 91 20.86 12.47 -7.84
C PRO A 91 22.01 12.00 -6.94
N ASP A 92 23.08 11.46 -7.53
CA ASP A 92 24.26 10.94 -6.81
C ASP A 92 24.92 11.98 -5.90
N VAL A 93 24.86 13.26 -6.27
CA VAL A 93 25.35 14.37 -5.45
C VAL A 93 24.61 14.46 -4.12
N HIS A 94 23.29 14.23 -4.10
CA HIS A 94 22.50 14.26 -2.87
C HIS A 94 22.84 13.09 -1.94
N VAL A 95 23.20 11.93 -2.52
CA VAL A 95 23.66 10.76 -1.77
C VAL A 95 25.05 10.99 -1.18
N THR A 96 25.97 11.49 -1.99
CA THR A 96 27.37 11.77 -1.59
C THR A 96 27.43 12.81 -0.47
N GLU A 97 26.57 13.83 -0.55
CA GLU A 97 26.41 14.85 0.50
C GLU A 97 25.60 14.38 1.71
N LYS A 98 25.17 13.11 1.75
CA LYS A 98 24.36 12.50 2.83
C LYS A 98 23.02 13.21 3.10
N ARG A 99 22.43 13.79 2.07
CA ARG A 99 21.10 14.43 2.16
C ARG A 99 19.96 13.42 2.06
N VAL A 100 20.20 12.30 1.40
CA VAL A 100 19.23 11.23 1.16
C VAL A 100 19.95 9.89 1.10
N SER A 101 19.26 8.82 1.46
CA SER A 101 19.75 7.46 1.23
C SER A 101 19.81 7.15 -0.28
N PRO A 102 20.69 6.25 -0.72
CA PRO A 102 20.67 5.76 -2.09
C PRO A 102 19.31 5.14 -2.45
N THR A 103 18.88 5.29 -3.70
CA THR A 103 17.71 4.59 -4.25
C THR A 103 17.84 3.09 -4.01
N LEU A 104 16.76 2.47 -3.53
CA LEU A 104 16.70 1.03 -3.36
C LEU A 104 16.82 0.35 -4.72
N LYS A 105 17.90 -0.41 -4.91
CA LYS A 105 18.06 -1.24 -6.11
C LYS A 105 17.29 -2.52 -5.90
N ASP A 106 16.32 -2.76 -6.77
CA ASP A 106 15.51 -3.97 -6.84
C ASP A 106 16.38 -5.23 -6.78
N GLN A 107 16.33 -5.97 -5.66
CA GLN A 107 16.94 -7.30 -5.58
C GLN A 107 16.03 -8.31 -6.29
N PRO A 108 16.47 -8.97 -7.37
CA PRO A 108 15.68 -9.99 -8.06
C PRO A 108 15.27 -11.10 -7.10
N VAL A 109 14.00 -11.11 -6.72
CA VAL A 109 13.37 -12.29 -6.15
C VAL A 109 13.28 -13.31 -7.28
N ALA A 110 13.87 -14.50 -7.06
CA ALA A 110 14.07 -15.54 -8.05
C ALA A 110 12.88 -15.69 -9.03
N GLY A 111 13.10 -15.33 -10.29
CA GLY A 111 12.16 -15.57 -11.40
C GLY A 111 11.45 -14.34 -12.00
N ALA A 112 11.59 -13.13 -11.44
CA ALA A 112 11.11 -11.90 -12.09
C ALA A 112 12.03 -10.71 -11.77
N PRO A 113 12.22 -9.75 -12.70
CA PRO A 113 12.77 -8.46 -12.32
C PRO A 113 11.82 -7.84 -11.28
N PRO A 114 12.30 -7.42 -10.11
CA PRO A 114 11.47 -6.64 -9.21
C PRO A 114 11.20 -5.34 -9.96
N VAL A 115 9.92 -5.09 -10.23
CA VAL A 115 9.50 -3.83 -10.81
C VAL A 115 9.18 -2.95 -9.61
N PRO A 116 9.81 -1.78 -9.48
CA PRO A 116 9.54 -0.90 -8.36
C PRO A 116 8.05 -0.52 -8.43
N LEU A 117 7.41 -0.42 -7.27
CA LEU A 117 5.96 -0.16 -7.20
C LEU A 117 5.60 1.15 -7.92
N ILE A 118 6.50 2.13 -7.87
CA ILE A 118 6.45 3.39 -8.58
C ILE A 118 7.84 3.73 -9.15
N ARG A 119 7.89 4.38 -10.30
CA ARG A 119 9.13 4.94 -10.87
C ARG A 119 9.05 6.45 -10.86
N ILE A 120 9.99 7.07 -10.15
CA ILE A 120 10.14 8.51 -10.10
C ILE A 120 11.56 8.83 -10.53
N HIS A 121 11.68 9.49 -11.67
CA HIS A 121 12.96 9.87 -12.26
C HIS A 121 13.47 11.20 -11.71
N SER A 122 14.76 11.49 -11.90
CA SER A 122 15.32 12.81 -11.65
C SER A 122 16.30 13.32 -12.72
N SER A 123 16.32 14.64 -12.92
CA SER A 123 17.16 15.33 -13.91
C SER A 123 17.34 16.79 -13.53
N GLN A 124 18.39 17.44 -14.00
CA GLN A 124 18.57 18.89 -13.80
C GLN A 124 17.62 19.70 -14.72
N GLU A 125 17.32 19.15 -15.89
CA GLU A 125 16.42 19.75 -16.87
C GLU A 125 14.97 19.33 -16.62
N ARG A 126 14.01 20.19 -16.98
CA ARG A 126 12.59 19.87 -16.84
C ARG A 126 12.17 18.84 -17.89
N PRO A 127 11.47 17.75 -17.52
CA PRO A 127 10.96 16.79 -18.50
C PRO A 127 9.87 17.42 -19.39
N LEU A 128 9.87 17.05 -20.67
CA LEU A 128 8.90 17.55 -21.66
C LEU A 128 7.56 16.80 -21.61
N ASP A 129 7.61 15.48 -21.36
CA ASP A 129 6.47 14.55 -21.46
C ASP A 129 6.25 13.82 -20.12
N ALA A 130 6.01 14.59 -19.07
CA ALA A 130 5.77 14.08 -17.73
C ALA A 130 4.28 14.15 -17.37
N PHE A 131 3.78 13.10 -16.74
CA PHE A 131 2.45 13.11 -16.13
C PHE A 131 2.36 14.16 -15.01
N ILE A 132 3.37 14.17 -14.16
CA ILE A 132 3.56 15.13 -13.08
C ILE A 132 5.05 15.37 -12.91
N SER A 133 5.43 16.63 -12.71
CA SER A 133 6.82 17.02 -12.46
C SER A 133 6.88 18.06 -11.35
N VAL A 134 7.84 17.91 -10.43
CA VAL A 134 8.06 18.87 -9.34
C VAL A 134 9.53 19.32 -9.32
N PRO A 135 9.80 20.62 -9.23
CA PRO A 135 11.16 21.11 -9.02
C PRO A 135 11.52 21.03 -7.53
N TYR A 136 12.69 20.46 -7.22
CA TYR A 136 13.21 20.38 -5.87
C TYR A 136 14.75 20.43 -5.87
N ARG A 137 15.32 21.40 -5.14
CA ARG A 137 16.78 21.57 -4.96
C ARG A 137 17.60 21.60 -6.25
N GLY A 138 17.08 22.26 -7.29
CA GLY A 138 17.78 22.38 -8.59
C GLY A 138 17.67 21.15 -9.48
N TYR A 139 16.84 20.17 -9.10
CA TYR A 139 16.47 19.02 -9.91
C TYR A 139 14.97 19.00 -10.13
N TRP A 140 14.54 18.29 -11.16
CA TRP A 140 13.17 17.92 -11.43
C TRP A 140 12.98 16.45 -11.09
N PHE A 141 11.87 16.15 -10.44
CA PHE A 141 11.42 14.79 -10.16
C PHE A 141 10.11 14.55 -10.88
N TRP A 142 9.95 13.43 -11.57
CA TRP A 142 8.74 13.19 -12.36
C TRP A 142 8.36 11.73 -12.50
N ILE A 143 7.09 11.53 -12.86
CA ILE A 143 6.56 10.26 -13.37
C ILE A 143 6.37 10.44 -14.88
N ASP A 144 6.91 9.52 -15.67
CA ASP A 144 6.79 9.53 -17.14
C ASP A 144 5.32 9.38 -17.57
N ASP A 145 4.90 10.11 -18.60
CA ASP A 145 3.51 10.02 -19.07
C ASP A 145 3.14 8.62 -19.62
N LYS A 146 4.12 7.82 -20.03
CA LYS A 146 3.91 6.46 -20.54
C LYS A 146 3.86 5.42 -19.42
N ASP A 147 4.20 5.78 -18.19
CA ASP A 147 4.20 4.86 -17.05
C ASP A 147 2.81 4.75 -16.40
N LEU A 148 1.92 3.98 -17.05
CA LEU A 148 0.57 3.71 -16.54
C LEU A 148 0.56 3.05 -15.15
N PRO A 149 1.42 2.06 -14.83
CA PRO A 149 1.52 1.54 -13.47
C PRO A 149 1.79 2.61 -12.42
N SER A 150 2.80 3.46 -12.61
CA SER A 150 3.16 4.53 -11.66
C SER A 150 2.05 5.56 -11.53
N LYS A 151 1.40 5.95 -12.64
CA LYS A 151 0.23 6.83 -12.63
C LYS A 151 -0.90 6.30 -11.76
N ARG A 152 -1.27 5.03 -11.95
CA ARG A 152 -2.36 4.39 -11.18
C ARG A 152 -2.05 4.40 -9.70
N LEU A 153 -0.83 4.01 -9.32
CA LEU A 153 -0.44 3.98 -7.91
C LEU A 153 -0.44 5.40 -7.30
N PHE A 154 0.16 6.37 -7.98
CA PHE A 154 0.16 7.77 -7.53
C PHE A 154 -1.27 8.31 -7.35
N SER A 155 -2.15 8.11 -8.33
CA SER A 155 -3.55 8.54 -8.23
C SER A 155 -4.32 7.84 -7.11
N SER A 156 -4.09 6.54 -6.90
CA SER A 156 -4.70 5.82 -5.77
C SER A 156 -4.24 6.36 -4.42
N LEU A 157 -2.95 6.69 -4.28
CA LEU A 157 -2.41 7.28 -3.05
C LEU A 157 -2.99 8.68 -2.80
N MET A 158 -3.07 9.51 -3.84
CA MET A 158 -3.70 10.83 -3.74
C MET A 158 -5.16 10.71 -3.31
N LEU A 159 -5.91 9.76 -3.87
CA LEU A 159 -7.29 9.51 -3.45
C LEU A 159 -7.38 9.12 -1.97
N VAL A 160 -6.50 8.22 -1.51
CA VAL A 160 -6.44 7.85 -0.08
C VAL A 160 -6.12 9.08 0.78
N PHE A 161 -5.18 9.93 0.38
CA PHE A 161 -4.88 11.16 1.12
C PHE A 161 -6.08 12.11 1.20
N THR A 162 -6.77 12.34 0.09
CA THR A 162 -7.98 13.16 0.06
C THR A 162 -9.08 12.61 0.95
N LEU A 163 -9.19 11.28 1.10
CA LEU A 163 -10.16 10.66 2.01
C LEU A 163 -9.74 10.74 3.48
N THR A 164 -8.43 10.75 3.76
CA THR A 164 -7.89 10.89 5.13
C THR A 164 -7.78 12.32 5.59
N GLU A 165 -7.81 13.28 4.67
CA GLU A 165 -7.93 14.70 4.95
C GLU A 165 -9.38 14.98 5.39
N THR A 166 -9.66 14.72 6.67
CA THR A 166 -10.83 15.31 7.31
C THR A 166 -10.73 16.82 7.13
N GLU A 167 -11.75 17.45 6.54
CA GLU A 167 -11.92 18.90 6.56
C GLU A 167 -11.72 19.37 8.00
N GLY A 168 -10.52 19.88 8.28
CA GLY A 168 -10.25 20.56 9.53
C GLY A 168 -11.22 21.73 9.56
N LYS A 169 -12.20 21.68 10.46
CA LYS A 169 -12.98 22.86 10.83
C LYS A 169 -12.00 24.01 10.93
N ASP A 170 -12.24 25.05 10.12
CA ASP A 170 -11.54 26.34 10.18
C ASP A 170 -11.40 26.79 11.63
N GLY A 171 -10.28 26.41 12.24
CA GLY A 171 -9.82 26.93 13.51
C GLY A 171 -9.15 28.25 13.19
N ALA A 172 -9.96 29.29 12.95
CA ALA A 172 -9.47 30.65 12.86
C ALA A 172 -8.50 30.90 14.04
N PRO A 173 -7.35 31.55 13.82
CA PRO A 173 -6.37 31.74 14.88
C PRO A 173 -6.99 32.58 16.00
N ILE A 174 -7.11 31.99 17.20
CA ILE A 174 -7.48 32.74 18.39
C ILE A 174 -6.25 33.55 18.82
N VAL A 175 -6.28 34.84 18.51
CA VAL A 175 -5.33 35.81 19.06
C VAL A 175 -5.80 36.18 20.46
N THR A 176 -5.13 35.66 21.49
CA THR A 176 -5.24 36.18 22.86
C THR A 176 -4.13 37.23 23.08
N ILE A 177 -4.51 38.51 23.07
CA ILE A 177 -3.64 39.60 23.53
C ILE A 177 -3.74 39.62 25.06
N PRO A 178 -2.64 39.43 25.81
CA PRO A 178 -2.66 39.65 27.25
C PRO A 178 -2.77 41.15 27.52
N ILE A 179 -3.81 41.56 28.25
CA ILE A 179 -3.85 42.88 28.89
C ILE A 179 -3.02 42.79 30.17
N GLY A 180 -1.80 43.32 30.11
CA GLY A 180 -0.89 43.44 31.24
C GLY A 180 0.02 44.64 31.05
N GLY A 181 -0.41 45.78 31.59
CA GLY A 181 0.29 47.06 31.61
C GLY A 181 -0.56 48.11 32.30
#